data_AF-A0A069DP68-F1
#
_entry.id   AF-A0A069DP68-F1
#
_cell.length_a   1.000
_cell.length_b   1.000
_cell.length_c   1.000
_cell.angle_alpha   90.00
_cell.angle_beta   90.00
_cell.angle_gamma   90.00
#
_symmetry.space_group_name_H-M   'P 1'
#
loop_
_entity.id
_entity.type
_entity.pdbx_description
1 polymer ?
#
loop_
_entity_poly.entity_id
_entity_poly.type
_entity_poly.pdbx_seq_one_letter_code
_entity_poly.pdbx_strand_id
1 'polypeptide(L)'
;FIKLFEEHEELLGLFAKLKELRTKEEQAESVELQEHATKVMSTLDEGIKELDDLDTFFSFLTQIGQSHRKIPGFKPDYFWKIERPFLEAVKMTLGDRYTENVENIYKVTIKLIIETLEKGYNNT
;
A
#
# COMPACT_ATOMS: atom_id res chain seq x y z
N PHE A 1 3.30 6.33 -3.08
CA PHE A 1 2.76 7.26 -2.07
C PHE A 1 2.64 8.71 -2.53
N ILE A 2 3.64 9.32 -3.18
CA ILE A 2 3.50 10.70 -3.71
C ILE A 2 2.25 10.83 -4.61
N LYS A 3 2.10 9.93 -5.59
CA LYS A 3 0.91 9.86 -6.43
C LYS A 3 -0.41 9.64 -5.68
N LEU A 4 -0.37 8.91 -4.55
CA LEU A 4 -1.53 8.71 -3.69
C LEU A 4 -1.96 10.04 -3.05
N PHE A 5 -1.01 10.82 -2.53
CA PHE A 5 -1.31 12.09 -1.89
C PHE A 5 -1.68 13.21 -2.88
N GLU A 6 -1.17 13.15 -4.12
CA GLU A 6 -1.65 14.03 -5.21
C GLU A 6 -3.14 13.84 -5.50
N GLU A 7 -3.65 12.63 -5.31
CA GLU A 7 -5.03 12.25 -5.67
C GLU A 7 -5.96 12.23 -4.47
N HIS A 8 -5.39 12.05 -3.28
CA HIS A 8 -6.06 11.88 -2.00
C HIS A 8 -5.30 12.66 -0.91
N GLU A 9 -5.25 13.98 -1.06
CA GLU A 9 -4.54 14.89 -0.15
C GLU A 9 -5.00 14.73 1.31
N GLU A 10 -6.26 14.34 1.53
CA GLU A 10 -6.82 14.06 2.85
C GLU A 10 -6.06 12.96 3.61
N LEU A 11 -5.41 12.04 2.90
CA LEU A 11 -4.66 10.93 3.51
C LEU A 11 -3.32 11.39 4.07
N LEU A 12 -2.75 12.49 3.58
CA LEU A 12 -1.52 13.07 4.13
C LEU A 12 -1.71 13.45 5.61
N GLY A 13 -2.93 13.89 5.97
CA GLY A 13 -3.32 14.22 7.34
C GLY A 13 -3.26 13.05 8.33
N LEU A 14 -3.19 11.81 7.86
CA LEU A 14 -3.05 10.62 8.72
C LEU A 14 -1.60 10.40 9.16
N PHE A 15 -0.62 10.96 8.44
CA PHE A 15 0.80 10.85 8.74
C PHE A 15 1.24 12.03 9.59
N ALA A 16 1.35 11.80 10.90
CA ALA A 16 1.58 12.87 11.87
C ALA A 16 2.81 13.74 11.58
N LYS A 17 3.90 13.19 11.03
CA LYS A 17 5.11 13.96 10.70
C LYS A 17 5.14 14.48 9.25
N LEU A 18 4.15 14.14 8.42
CA LEU A 18 4.03 14.62 7.02
C LEU A 18 2.98 15.73 6.84
N LYS A 19 2.23 16.07 7.90
CA LYS A 19 1.19 17.12 7.85
C LYS A 19 1.70 18.47 7.34
N GLU A 20 2.98 18.77 7.58
CA GLU A 20 3.63 20.01 7.16
C GLU A 20 4.36 19.89 5.81
N LEU A 21 4.55 18.67 5.28
CA LEU A 21 5.28 18.43 4.02
C LEU A 21 4.30 18.49 2.83
N ARG A 22 4.14 19.70 2.28
CA ARG A 22 3.12 19.98 1.26
C ARG A 22 3.63 19.86 -0.17
N THR A 23 4.94 19.86 -0.37
CA THR A 23 5.55 19.72 -1.71
C THR A 23 5.91 18.27 -2.02
N LYS A 24 6.00 17.94 -3.31
CA LYS A 24 6.34 16.56 -3.75
C LYS A 24 7.77 16.21 -3.37
N GLU A 25 8.66 17.20 -3.44
CA GLU A 25 10.07 17.10 -3.12
C GLU A 25 10.27 16.75 -1.64
N GLU A 26 9.58 17.48 -0.75
CA GLU A 26 9.59 17.20 0.69
C GLU A 26 9.02 15.82 1.02
N GLN A 27 7.94 15.41 0.35
CA GLN A 27 7.36 14.08 0.54
C GLN A 27 8.31 12.97 0.05
N ALA A 28 9.05 13.19 -1.04
CA ALA A 28 10.00 12.23 -1.59
C ALA A 28 11.21 12.00 -0.66
N GLU A 29 11.66 13.06 0.02
CA GLU A 29 12.78 13.02 0.96
C GLU A 29 12.38 12.54 2.37
N SER A 30 11.08 12.36 2.62
CA SER A 30 10.59 11.93 3.92
C SER A 30 11.01 10.49 4.27
N VAL A 31 11.78 10.37 5.34
CA VAL A 31 12.16 9.08 5.94
C VAL A 31 10.94 8.26 6.34
N GLU A 32 9.91 8.88 6.96
CA GLU A 32 8.69 8.17 7.36
C GLU A 32 7.96 7.59 6.14
N LEU A 33 7.91 8.36 5.04
CA LEU A 33 7.26 7.89 3.82
C LEU A 33 8.06 6.77 3.15
N GLN A 34 9.39 6.87 3.14
CA GLN A 34 10.27 5.85 2.61
C GLN A 34 10.20 4.55 3.43
N GLU A 35 10.17 4.64 4.76
CA GLU A 35 10.00 3.49 5.66
C GLU A 35 8.65 2.81 5.43
N HIS A 36 7.57 3.60 5.33
CA HIS A 36 6.24 3.07 5.08
C HIS A 36 6.14 2.44 3.69
N ALA A 37 6.69 3.08 2.65
CA ALA A 37 6.77 2.53 1.30
C ALA A 37 7.56 1.23 1.27
N THR A 38 8.71 1.18 1.96
CA THR A 38 9.53 -0.03 2.07
C THR A 38 8.74 -1.14 2.74
N LYS A 39 8.02 -0.87 3.84
CA LYS A 39 7.20 -1.88 4.51
C LYS A 39 6.10 -2.45 3.60
N VAL A 40 5.43 -1.59 2.84
CA VAL A 40 4.41 -2.02 1.86
C VAL A 40 5.07 -2.88 0.78
N MET A 41 6.17 -2.43 0.16
CA MET A 41 6.84 -3.18 -0.90
C MET A 41 7.42 -4.52 -0.41
N SER A 42 8.03 -4.57 0.78
CA SER A 42 8.52 -5.81 1.38
C SER A 42 7.37 -6.80 1.63
N THR A 43 6.22 -6.32 2.08
CA THR A 43 5.03 -7.17 2.27
C THR A 43 4.55 -7.74 0.94
N LEU A 44 4.56 -6.95 -0.14
CA LEU A 44 4.23 -7.44 -1.48
C LEU A 44 5.24 -8.49 -1.98
N ASP A 45 6.53 -8.22 -1.77
CA ASP A 45 7.62 -9.12 -2.14
C ASP A 45 7.53 -10.46 -1.40
N GLU A 46 7.25 -10.44 -0.10
CA GLU A 46 7.00 -11.62 0.72
C GLU A 46 5.78 -12.39 0.20
N GLY A 47 4.68 -11.71 -0.13
CA GLY A 47 3.50 -12.37 -0.72
C GLY A 47 3.75 -13.04 -2.07
N ILE A 48 4.67 -12.50 -2.88
CA ILE A 48 5.04 -13.09 -4.17
C ILE A 48 6.06 -14.23 -3.99
N LYS A 49 6.97 -14.12 -3.01
CA LYS A 49 8.00 -15.13 -2.73
C LYS A 49 7.46 -16.31 -1.93
N GLU A 50 6.53 -16.09 -1.03
CA GLU A 50 5.94 -17.08 -0.12
C GLU A 50 4.62 -17.67 -0.64
N LEU A 51 4.51 -17.88 -1.96
CA LEU A 51 3.40 -18.70 -2.49
C LEU A 51 3.35 -20.11 -1.89
N ASP A 52 4.45 -20.56 -1.29
CA ASP A 52 4.56 -21.85 -0.59
C ASP A 52 3.96 -21.84 0.84
N ASP A 53 3.81 -20.67 1.48
CA ASP A 53 3.16 -20.52 2.80
C ASP A 53 2.19 -19.32 2.83
N LEU A 54 1.07 -19.50 2.13
CA LEU A 54 0.00 -18.51 2.06
C LEU A 54 -0.63 -18.22 3.43
N ASP A 55 -0.64 -19.16 4.37
CA ASP A 55 -1.25 -18.98 5.68
C ASP A 55 -0.47 -17.97 6.54
N THR A 56 0.86 -18.07 6.52
CA THR A 56 1.74 -17.09 7.17
C THR A 56 1.57 -15.71 6.53
N PHE A 57 1.52 -15.64 5.20
CA PHE A 57 1.31 -14.39 4.47
C PHE A 57 -0.03 -13.71 4.84
N PHE A 58 -1.14 -14.44 4.80
CA PHE A 58 -2.46 -13.89 5.16
C PHE A 58 -2.55 -13.49 6.64
N SER A 59 -1.88 -14.23 7.52
CA SER A 59 -1.79 -13.88 8.94
C SER A 59 -1.04 -12.56 9.14
N PHE A 60 0.07 -12.36 8.43
CA PHE A 60 0.84 -11.13 8.46
C PHE A 60 0.06 -9.92 7.93
N LEU A 61 -0.59 -10.05 6.76
CA LEU A 61 -1.48 -9.02 6.21
C LEU A 61 -2.61 -8.66 7.19
N THR A 62 -3.23 -9.66 7.80
CA THR A 62 -4.28 -9.45 8.80
C THR A 62 -3.78 -8.59 9.95
N GLN A 63 -2.58 -8.84 10.47
CA GLN A 63 -1.96 -8.04 11.53
C GLN A 63 -1.66 -6.60 11.08
N ILE A 64 -1.21 -6.41 9.83
CA ILE A 64 -1.02 -5.07 9.27
C ILE A 64 -2.35 -4.33 9.22
N GLY A 65 -3.42 -4.96 8.73
CA GLY A 65 -4.78 -4.41 8.73
C GLY A 65 -5.21 -3.95 10.12
N GLN A 66 -5.04 -4.81 11.14
CA GLN A 66 -5.33 -4.49 12.53
C GLN A 66 -4.51 -3.29 13.05
N SER A 67 -3.24 -3.19 12.65
CA SER A 67 -2.36 -2.11 13.11
C SER A 67 -2.84 -0.71 12.67
N HIS A 68 -3.52 -0.60 11.52
CA HIS A 68 -4.06 0.67 11.02
C HIS A 68 -5.22 1.21 11.85
N ARG A 69 -5.86 0.39 12.71
CA ARG A 69 -6.85 0.85 13.70
C ARG A 69 -6.26 1.84 14.71
N LYS A 70 -4.95 1.76 14.95
CA LYS A 70 -4.24 2.65 15.87
C LYS A 70 -4.06 4.06 15.31
N ILE A 71 -4.37 4.27 14.03
CA ILE A 71 -4.22 5.56 13.35
C ILE A 71 -5.54 6.34 13.51
N PRO A 72 -5.54 7.47 14.25
CA PRO A 72 -6.75 8.26 14.44
C PRO A 72 -7.30 8.77 13.10
N GLY A 73 -8.59 8.53 12.86
CA GLY A 73 -9.29 8.98 11.64
C GLY A 73 -9.08 8.11 10.40
N PHE A 74 -8.32 7.02 10.50
CA PHE A 74 -8.18 6.05 9.41
C PHE A 74 -9.51 5.32 9.17
N LYS A 75 -9.91 5.16 7.90
CA LYS A 75 -11.09 4.41 7.48
C LYS A 75 -10.66 3.22 6.62
N PRO A 76 -11.32 2.06 6.70
CA PRO A 76 -10.95 0.88 5.90
C PRO A 76 -10.95 1.18 4.38
N ASP A 77 -11.89 1.99 3.90
CA ASP A 77 -11.95 2.46 2.50
C ASP A 77 -10.67 3.15 2.02
N TYR A 78 -9.83 3.66 2.92
CA TYR A 78 -8.57 4.30 2.55
C TYR A 78 -7.53 3.31 2.03
N PHE A 79 -7.61 2.02 2.39
CA PHE A 79 -6.74 1.01 1.79
C PHE A 79 -6.93 0.93 0.28
N TRP A 80 -8.18 1.04 -0.21
CA TRP A 80 -8.50 0.98 -1.63
C TRP A 80 -7.94 2.15 -2.44
N LYS A 81 -7.60 3.28 -1.79
CA LYS A 81 -7.02 4.44 -2.48
C LYS A 81 -5.63 4.17 -3.04
N ILE A 82 -4.91 3.15 -2.53
CA ILE A 82 -3.57 2.81 -3.00
C ILE A 82 -3.55 2.00 -4.29
N GLU A 83 -4.66 1.33 -4.66
CA GLU A 83 -4.71 0.39 -5.78
C GLU A 83 -4.23 1.02 -7.09
N ARG A 84 -4.85 2.13 -7.49
CA ARG A 84 -4.51 2.81 -8.75
C ARG A 84 -3.10 3.41 -8.74
N PRO A 85 -2.69 4.21 -7.72
CA PRO A 85 -1.31 4.69 -7.62
C PRO A 85 -0.26 3.58 -7.65
N PHE A 86 -0.56 2.43 -7.05
CA PHE A 86 0.31 1.27 -7.06
C PHE A 86 0.45 0.68 -8.47
N LEU A 87 -0.66 0.39 -9.15
CA LEU A 87 -0.63 -0.17 -10.50
C LEU A 87 0.05 0.76 -11.51
N GLU A 88 -0.16 2.08 -11.39
CA GLU A 88 0.53 3.08 -12.21
C GLU A 88 2.04 3.06 -11.96
N ALA A 89 2.46 3.00 -10.69
CA ALA A 89 3.88 2.90 -10.33
C ALA A 89 4.53 1.62 -10.85
N VAL A 90 3.85 0.47 -10.76
CA VAL A 90 4.33 -0.80 -11.34
C VAL A 90 4.47 -0.69 -12.86
N LYS A 91 3.48 -0.12 -13.55
CA LYS A 91 3.53 0.10 -15.01
C LYS A 91 4.72 0.96 -15.41
N MET A 92 4.94 2.08 -14.71
CA MET A 92 6.09 2.97 -14.95
C MET A 92 7.42 2.27 -14.69
N THR A 93 7.49 1.44 -13.64
CA THR A 93 8.72 0.74 -13.22
C THR A 93 9.09 -0.39 -14.19
N LEU A 94 8.10 -1.10 -14.72
CA LEU A 94 8.32 -2.23 -15.62
C LEU A 94 8.49 -1.78 -17.08
N GLY A 95 7.93 -0.64 -17.48
CA GLY A 95 8.06 -0.09 -18.83
C GLY A 95 7.61 -1.11 -19.87
N ASP A 96 8.48 -1.43 -20.84
CA ASP A 96 8.21 -2.39 -21.90
C ASP A 96 7.96 -3.83 -21.40
N ARG A 97 8.34 -4.15 -20.15
CA ARG A 97 8.05 -5.45 -19.53
C ARG A 97 6.62 -5.54 -18.98
N TYR A 98 5.89 -4.42 -18.93
CA TYR A 98 4.50 -4.38 -18.47
C TYR A 98 3.56 -4.89 -19.57
N THR A 99 3.40 -6.21 -19.62
CA THR A 99 2.48 -6.90 -20.53
C THR A 99 1.09 -7.03 -19.93
N GLU A 100 0.08 -7.37 -20.75
CA GLU A 100 -1.28 -7.64 -20.25
C GLU A 100 -1.33 -8.74 -19.18
N ASN A 101 -0.49 -9.77 -19.31
CA ASN A 101 -0.39 -10.81 -18.30
C ASN A 101 0.15 -10.28 -16.97
N VAL A 102 1.19 -9.44 -17.02
CA VAL A 102 1.78 -8.80 -15.85
C VAL A 102 0.76 -7.86 -15.19
N GLU A 103 0.04 -7.06 -15.98
CA GLU A 103 -1.04 -6.21 -15.48
C GLU A 103 -2.10 -7.00 -14.72
N ASN A 104 -2.56 -8.12 -15.28
CA ASN A 104 -3.55 -8.98 -14.63
C ASN A 104 -3.05 -9.57 -13.31
N ILE A 105 -1.79 -10.01 -13.27
CA ILE A 105 -1.16 -10.53 -12.03
C ILE A 105 -1.16 -9.45 -10.96
N TYR A 106 -0.63 -8.25 -11.25
CA TYR A 106 -0.55 -7.19 -10.25
C TYR A 106 -1.94 -6.71 -9.79
N LYS A 107 -2.93 -6.65 -10.68
CA LYS A 107 -4.33 -6.33 -10.33
C LYS A 107 -4.94 -7.34 -9.36
N VAL A 108 -4.77 -8.63 -9.62
CA VAL A 108 -5.28 -9.67 -8.73
C VAL A 108 -4.55 -9.65 -7.38
N THR A 109 -3.23 -9.53 -7.41
CA THR A 109 -2.39 -9.51 -6.19
C THR A 109 -2.72 -8.32 -5.30
N ILE A 110 -2.76 -7.09 -5.83
CA ILE A 110 -3.02 -5.91 -5.00
C ILE A 110 -4.43 -5.94 -4.40
N LYS A 111 -5.42 -6.42 -5.17
CA LYS A 111 -6.79 -6.57 -4.69
C LYS A 111 -6.88 -7.57 -3.54
N LEU A 112 -6.27 -8.74 -3.68
CA LEU A 112 -6.21 -9.76 -2.62
C LEU A 112 -5.61 -9.19 -1.33
N ILE A 113 -4.56 -8.39 -1.47
CA ILE A 113 -3.85 -7.80 -0.34
C ILE A 113 -4.73 -6.76 0.35
N ILE A 114 -5.33 -5.83 -0.41
CA ILE A 114 -6.23 -4.80 0.13
C ILE A 114 -7.43 -5.44 0.83
N GLU A 115 -8.06 -6.45 0.21
CA GLU A 115 -9.18 -7.18 0.84
C GLU A 115 -8.77 -7.84 2.15
N THR A 116 -7.56 -8.38 2.24
CA THR A 116 -7.05 -8.98 3.48
C THR A 116 -6.75 -7.94 4.55
N LEU A 117 -6.15 -6.81 4.17
CA LEU A 117 -5.91 -5.67 5.07
C LEU A 117 -7.23 -5.13 5.64
N GLU A 118 -8.23 -4.96 4.78
CA GLU A 118 -9.57 -4.49 5.17
C GLU A 118 -10.27 -5.50 6.08
N LYS A 119 -10.22 -6.81 5.77
CA LYS A 119 -10.71 -7.86 6.67
C LYS A 119 -10.00 -7.83 8.02
N GLY A 120 -8.68 -7.71 8.04
CA GLY A 120 -7.92 -7.58 9.28
C GLY A 120 -8.28 -6.33 10.08
N TYR A 121 -8.54 -5.21 9.39
CA TYR A 121 -9.04 -3.98 10.00
C TYR A 121 -10.48 -4.11 10.53
N ASN A 122 -11.32 -4.98 9.96
CA ASN A 122 -12.72 -5.14 10.39
C ASN A 122 -12.93 -6.28 11.41
N ASN A 123 -12.09 -7.32 11.41
CA ASN A 123 -12.22 -8.48 12.28
C ASN A 123 -11.75 -8.18 13.72
N THR A 124 -12.69 -8.02 14.64
CA THR A 124 -12.46 -7.84 16.09
C THR A 124 -11.93 -9.10 16.76
#